data_AF-A0A933DF25-F1
#
_entry.id   AF-A0A933DF25-F1
#
_cell.length_a   1.000
_cell.length_b   1.000
_cell.length_c   1.000
_cell.angle_alpha   90.00
_cell.angle_beta   90.00
_cell.angle_gamma   90.00
#
_symmetry.space_group_name_H-M   'P 1'
#
loop_
_entity.id
_entity.type
_entity.pdbx_description
1 polymer ?
#
loop_
_entity_poly.entity_id
_entity_poly.type
_entity_poly.pdbx_seq_one_letter_code
_entity_poly.pdbx_strand_id
1 'polypeptide(L)'
;MKFAELIKTHQQKIVLSVGYILVASLAFAMGRITAFKVDAPEIKIEQVSEALSNYTPDVAGAQSASVDNCEGKIKGNISSSDKIYHLPGGAFYNRTNPEQCFNTEAEAKAAGFRKSSL
;
A
#
# COMPACT_ATOMS: atom_id res chain seq x y z
N MET A 1 -30.85 -31.05 -34.83
CA MET A 1 -32.07 -30.20 -34.86
C MET A 1 -32.46 -29.63 -33.49
N LYS A 2 -32.30 -30.36 -32.37
CA LYS A 2 -32.67 -29.86 -31.02
C LYS A 2 -31.89 -28.63 -30.55
N PHE A 3 -30.62 -28.49 -30.93
CA PHE A 3 -29.79 -27.36 -30.51
C PHE A 3 -30.23 -26.02 -31.13
N ALA A 4 -30.59 -26.01 -32.41
CA ALA A 4 -31.07 -24.80 -33.10
C ALA A 4 -32.42 -24.30 -32.53
N GLU A 5 -33.30 -25.22 -32.16
CA GLU A 5 -34.58 -24.92 -31.48
C GLU A 5 -34.35 -24.34 -30.08
N LEU A 6 -33.38 -24.88 -29.34
CA LEU A 6 -33.03 -24.39 -28.01
C LEU A 6 -32.44 -22.98 -28.06
N ILE A 7 -31.58 -22.69 -29.06
CA ILE A 7 -31.05 -21.34 -29.28
C ILE A 7 -32.20 -20.40 -29.64
N LYS A 8 -33.11 -20.76 -30.57
CA LYS A 8 -34.29 -19.93 -30.93
C LYS A 8 -35.22 -19.65 -29.74
N THR A 9 -35.47 -20.64 -28.90
CA THR A 9 -36.37 -20.52 -27.74
C THR A 9 -35.78 -19.63 -26.64
N HIS A 10 -34.45 -19.58 -26.52
CA HIS A 10 -33.75 -18.87 -25.45
C HIS A 10 -32.76 -17.80 -25.94
N GLN A 11 -32.92 -17.29 -27.16
CA GLN A 11 -31.99 -16.35 -27.81
C GLN A 11 -31.58 -15.21 -26.88
N GLN A 12 -32.55 -14.47 -26.32
CA GLN A 12 -32.25 -13.32 -25.46
C GLN A 12 -31.46 -13.70 -24.20
N LYS A 13 -31.78 -14.83 -23.58
CA LYS A 13 -31.08 -15.29 -22.37
C LYS A 13 -29.64 -15.73 -22.69
N ILE A 14 -29.44 -16.37 -23.84
CA ILE A 14 -28.13 -16.81 -24.32
C ILE A 14 -27.28 -15.59 -24.71
N VAL A 15 -27.82 -14.64 -25.46
CA VAL A 15 -27.11 -13.42 -25.86
C VAL A 15 -26.72 -12.60 -24.63
N LEU A 16 -27.61 -12.45 -23.66
CA LEU A 16 -27.32 -11.73 -22.42
C LEU A 16 -26.24 -12.42 -21.57
N SER A 17 -26.31 -13.75 -21.43
CA SER A 17 -25.33 -14.50 -20.63
C SER A 17 -23.95 -14.53 -21.28
N VAL A 18 -23.89 -14.80 -22.60
CA VAL A 18 -22.62 -14.80 -23.35
C VAL A 18 -22.02 -13.40 -23.37
N GLY A 19 -22.83 -12.36 -23.60
CA GLY A 19 -22.36 -10.97 -23.55
C GLY A 19 -21.81 -10.58 -22.19
N TYR A 20 -22.51 -10.93 -21.11
CA TYR A 20 -22.03 -10.68 -19.74
C TYR A 20 -20.71 -11.39 -19.44
N ILE A 21 -20.57 -12.66 -19.84
CA ILE A 21 -19.33 -13.43 -19.63
C ILE A 21 -18.16 -12.78 -20.38
N LEU A 22 -18.35 -12.37 -21.63
CA LEU A 22 -17.30 -11.70 -22.42
C LEU A 22 -16.83 -10.40 -21.77
N VAL A 23 -17.76 -9.56 -21.32
CA VAL A 23 -17.44 -8.29 -20.63
C VAL A 23 -16.74 -8.55 -19.30
N ALA A 24 -17.23 -9.51 -18.51
CA ALA A 24 -16.64 -9.87 -17.23
C ALA A 24 -15.22 -10.43 -17.38
N SER A 25 -14.96 -11.27 -18.40
CA SER A 25 -13.62 -11.80 -18.70
C SER A 25 -12.65 -10.69 -19.13
N LEU A 26 -13.08 -9.73 -19.95
CA LEU A 26 -12.25 -8.59 -20.35
C LEU A 26 -11.86 -7.73 -19.14
N ALA A 27 -12.83 -7.42 -18.27
CA ALA A 27 -12.60 -6.64 -17.06
C ALA A 27 -11.64 -7.35 -16.08
N PHE A 28 -11.79 -8.67 -15.91
CA PHE A 28 -10.90 -9.46 -15.06
C PHE A 28 -9.47 -9.57 -15.60
N ALA A 29 -9.31 -9.67 -16.93
CA ALA A 29 -7.99 -9.71 -17.58
C ALA A 29 -7.21 -8.40 -17.40
N MET A 30 -7.87 -7.24 -17.51
CA MET A 30 -7.22 -5.94 -17.26
C MET A 30 -6.72 -5.79 -15.81
N GLY A 31 -7.42 -6.37 -14.83
CA GLY A 31 -7.00 -6.35 -13.42
C GLY A 31 -5.79 -7.22 -13.08
N ARG A 32 -5.36 -8.13 -13.97
CA ARG A 32 -4.23 -9.06 -13.72
C ARG A 32 -2.89 -8.56 -14.25
N ILE A 33 -2.86 -7.48 -15.03
CA ILE A 33 -1.63 -7.03 -15.73
C ILE A 33 -0.83 -5.99 -14.92
N THR A 34 -1.32 -5.50 -13.78
CA THR A 34 -0.64 -4.43 -13.02
C THR A 34 0.51 -4.90 -12.10
N ALA A 35 0.93 -6.16 -12.17
CA ALA A 35 2.12 -6.63 -11.44
C ALA A 35 3.36 -6.60 -12.34
N PHE A 36 3.70 -5.41 -12.88
CA PHE A 36 5.03 -5.21 -13.46
C PHE A 36 6.02 -5.16 -12.29
N LYS A 37 6.61 -6.31 -11.97
CA LYS A 37 7.75 -6.38 -11.06
C LYS A 37 8.88 -5.62 -11.74
N VAL A 38 9.13 -4.40 -11.29
CA VAL A 38 10.38 -3.71 -11.56
C VAL A 38 11.42 -4.49 -10.76
N ASP A 39 12.11 -5.42 -11.41
CA ASP A 39 13.28 -6.05 -10.82
C ASP A 39 14.29 -4.93 -10.54
N ALA A 40 14.41 -4.58 -9.25
CA ALA A 40 15.39 -3.62 -8.79
C ALA A 40 16.78 -4.18 -9.17
N PRO A 41 17.62 -3.42 -9.88
CA PRO A 41 18.96 -3.91 -10.20
C PRO A 41 19.70 -4.21 -8.90
N GLU A 42 20.29 -5.41 -8.84
CA GLU A 42 21.15 -5.82 -7.73
C GLU A 42 22.36 -4.88 -7.70
N ILE A 43 22.39 -3.95 -6.76
CA ILE A 43 23.56 -3.11 -6.50
C ILE A 43 24.64 -4.03 -5.92
N LYS A 44 25.50 -4.55 -6.80
CA LYS A 44 26.72 -5.24 -6.39
C LYS A 44 27.70 -4.19 -5.89
N ILE A 45 27.73 -3.95 -4.57
CA ILE A 45 28.75 -3.13 -3.94
C ILE A 45 30.06 -3.92 -4.00
N GLU A 46 30.88 -3.64 -5.01
CA GLU A 46 32.27 -4.07 -5.01
C GLU A 46 33.02 -3.23 -3.99
N GLN A 47 33.67 -3.92 -3.04
CA GLN A 47 34.48 -3.36 -1.96
C GLN A 47 35.37 -2.21 -2.45
N VAL A 48 35.08 -0.98 -2.02
CA VAL A 48 36.09 0.07 -1.92
C VAL A 48 36.51 0.12 -0.45
N SER A 49 37.51 -0.70 -0.14
CA SER A 49 38.28 -0.62 1.09
C SER A 49 39.09 0.68 1.10
N GLU A 50 38.92 1.43 2.18
CA GLU A 50 39.94 2.28 2.78
C GLU A 50 40.44 3.47 1.96
N ALA A 51 39.88 4.66 2.22
CA ALA A 51 40.49 5.62 3.15
C ALA A 51 39.83 7.01 3.01
N LEU A 52 39.74 7.69 4.15
CA LEU A 52 39.38 9.11 4.33
C LEU A 52 37.87 9.40 4.27
N SER A 53 37.21 9.97 5.27
CA SER A 53 37.65 10.52 6.56
C SER A 53 36.39 10.95 7.31
N ASN A 54 36.32 10.67 8.61
CA ASN A 54 35.56 11.42 9.61
C ASN A 54 34.20 11.99 9.17
N TYR A 55 33.23 11.13 8.91
CA TYR A 55 31.84 11.47 9.21
C TYR A 55 31.43 10.71 10.47
N THR A 56 31.78 11.27 11.63
CA THR A 56 30.88 11.17 12.77
C THR A 56 29.67 12.00 12.37
N PRO A 57 28.48 11.44 12.14
CA PRO A 57 27.32 12.24 12.41
C PRO A 57 27.46 12.59 13.90
N ASP A 58 27.79 13.84 14.18
CA ASP A 58 27.34 14.48 15.39
C ASP A 58 25.80 14.43 15.33
N VAL A 59 25.24 13.25 15.60
CA VAL A 59 23.85 13.08 15.97
C VAL A 59 23.78 13.47 17.45
N ALA A 60 24.04 14.75 17.71
CA ALA A 60 23.36 15.50 18.75
C ALA A 60 21.86 15.33 18.47
N GLY A 61 21.29 14.29 19.05
CA GLY A 61 19.97 13.76 18.68
C GLY A 61 19.81 12.26 18.94
N ALA A 62 20.79 11.58 19.54
CA ALA A 62 20.48 10.44 20.39
C ALA A 62 19.70 10.92 21.64
N GLN A 63 18.44 11.33 21.45
CA GLN A 63 17.46 11.15 22.52
C GLN A 63 16.93 9.73 22.40
N SER A 64 17.62 8.82 23.10
CA SER A 64 16.91 7.85 23.90
C SER A 64 15.90 8.61 24.76
N ALA A 65 14.64 8.63 24.36
CA ALA A 65 13.55 9.07 25.20
C ALA A 65 12.37 8.15 24.96
N SER A 66 12.10 7.34 26.00
CA SER A 66 10.79 6.77 26.33
C SER A 66 10.08 5.99 25.22
N VAL A 67 10.13 4.67 25.37
CA VAL A 67 8.91 3.84 25.38
C VAL A 67 7.73 4.74 25.81
N ASP A 68 6.73 4.91 24.94
CA ASP A 68 5.42 5.57 25.16
C ASP A 68 5.10 6.86 24.40
N ASN A 69 6.02 7.50 23.66
CA ASN A 69 5.64 8.69 22.90
C ASN A 69 6.09 8.68 21.43
N CYS A 70 5.13 8.57 20.53
CA CYS A 70 5.35 8.49 19.09
C CYS A 70 5.64 9.84 18.44
N GLU A 71 6.32 10.72 19.18
CA GLU A 71 6.75 12.03 18.74
C GLU A 71 7.83 11.90 17.66
N GLY A 72 7.66 12.65 16.57
CA GLY A 72 8.53 12.60 15.39
C GLY A 72 8.32 11.39 14.48
N LYS A 73 7.52 10.40 14.89
CA LYS A 73 7.15 9.22 14.09
C LYS A 73 5.77 9.36 13.48
N ILE A 74 5.43 8.49 12.54
CA ILE A 74 4.09 8.45 11.95
C ILE A 74 3.13 7.81 12.96
N LYS A 75 2.08 8.55 13.34
CA LYS A 75 1.09 8.14 14.34
C LYS A 75 -0.08 7.42 13.66
N GLY A 76 -0.22 6.12 13.88
CA GLY A 76 -1.34 5.31 13.40
C GLY A 76 -2.46 5.20 14.44
N ASN A 77 -3.66 5.69 14.10
CA ASN A 77 -4.86 5.58 14.92
C ASN A 77 -5.79 4.51 14.33
N ILE A 78 -6.22 3.57 15.17
CA ILE A 78 -7.24 2.58 14.84
C ILE A 78 -8.52 2.99 15.55
N SER A 79 -9.48 3.48 14.79
CA SER A 79 -10.86 3.68 15.26
C SER A 79 -11.71 2.44 14.96
N SER A 80 -12.92 2.37 15.53
CA SER A 80 -13.86 1.26 15.29
C SER A 80 -14.23 1.06 13.81
N SER A 81 -13.99 2.05 12.95
CA SER A 81 -14.39 2.02 11.55
C SER A 81 -13.24 2.25 10.57
N ASP A 82 -12.09 2.77 11.03
CA ASP A 82 -11.03 3.25 10.15
C ASP A 82 -9.63 3.14 10.77
N LYS A 83 -8.64 2.82 9.94
CA LYS A 83 -7.20 2.81 10.28
C LYS A 83 -6.48 3.93 9.54
N ILE A 84 -6.11 5.00 10.24
CA ILE A 84 -5.57 6.22 9.62
C ILE A 84 -4.23 6.56 10.25
N TYR A 85 -3.24 6.95 9.44
CA TYR A 85 -1.96 7.44 9.93
C TYR A 85 -1.78 8.94 9.70
N HIS A 86 -1.10 9.60 10.64
CA HIS A 86 -0.78 11.02 10.62
C HIS A 86 0.74 11.22 10.58
N LEU A 87 1.18 12.10 9.69
CA LEU A 87 2.59 12.48 9.55
C LEU A 87 2.97 13.56 10.58
N PRO A 88 4.22 13.55 11.07
CA PRO A 88 4.74 14.66 11.88
C PRO A 88 4.62 15.97 11.09
N GLY A 89 4.04 16.99 11.69
CA GLY A 89 3.74 18.28 11.05
C GLY A 89 2.31 18.41 10.47
N GLY A 90 1.49 17.36 10.52
CA GLY A 90 0.07 17.45 10.14
C GLY A 90 -0.79 18.20 11.17
N ALA A 91 -1.87 18.84 10.72
CA ALA A 91 -2.79 19.62 11.59
C ALA A 91 -3.43 18.80 12.72
N PHE A 92 -3.56 17.49 12.53
CA PHE A 92 -4.15 16.56 13.49
C PHE A 92 -3.09 15.73 14.25
N TYR A 93 -1.80 15.93 13.99
CA TYR A 93 -0.73 15.09 14.54
C TYR A 93 -0.62 15.17 16.08
N ASN A 94 -0.77 16.37 16.64
CA ASN A 94 -0.61 16.58 18.09
C ASN A 94 -1.83 16.10 18.90
N ARG A 95 -3.02 16.03 18.28
CA ARG A 95 -4.25 15.61 18.96
C ARG A 95 -4.55 14.12 18.79
N THR A 96 -3.88 13.45 17.85
CA THR A 96 -4.08 12.02 17.61
C THR A 96 -3.34 11.22 18.67
N ASN A 97 -4.07 10.36 19.38
CA ASN A 97 -3.51 9.29 20.17
C ASN A 97 -3.19 8.09 19.25
N PRO A 98 -1.93 7.72 19.05
CA PRO A 98 -1.57 6.59 18.22
C PRO A 98 -1.74 5.27 18.98
N GLU A 99 -2.33 4.28 18.31
CA GLU A 99 -2.32 2.88 18.75
C GLU A 99 -1.04 2.17 18.27
N GLN A 100 -0.52 2.59 17.10
CA GLN A 100 0.71 2.05 16.53
C GLN A 100 1.52 3.15 15.85
N CYS A 101 2.85 3.03 15.93
CA CYS A 101 3.75 4.07 15.49
C CYS A 101 4.74 3.53 14.49
N PHE A 102 4.86 4.24 13.38
CA PHE A 102 5.62 3.80 12.22
C PHE A 102 6.78 4.75 11.94
N ASN A 103 7.90 4.19 11.49
CA ASN A 103 9.04 5.02 11.06
C ASN A 103 8.86 5.52 9.62
N THR A 104 8.10 4.81 8.79
CA THR A 104 7.92 5.13 7.36
C THR A 104 6.47 4.96 6.91
N GLU A 105 6.06 5.72 5.89
CA GLU A 105 4.71 5.60 5.31
C GLU A 105 4.46 4.22 4.69
N ALA A 106 5.52 3.58 4.18
CA ALA A 106 5.46 2.24 3.62
C ALA A 106 5.05 1.21 4.68
N GLU A 107 5.62 1.30 5.88
CA GLU A 107 5.29 0.42 7.02
C GLU A 107 3.84 0.61 7.47
N ALA A 108 3.38 1.86 7.55
CA ALA A 108 1.99 2.17 7.89
C ALA A 108 0.99 1.61 6.85
N LYS A 109 1.30 1.77 5.56
CA LYS A 109 0.47 1.22 4.47
C LYS A 109 0.49 -0.31 4.44
N ALA A 110 1.64 -0.93 4.70
CA ALA A 110 1.76 -2.38 4.79
C ALA A 110 0.93 -2.96 5.95
N ALA A 111 0.83 -2.20 7.05
CA ALA A 111 -0.06 -2.53 8.17
C ALA A 111 -1.55 -2.23 7.90
N GLY A 112 -1.90 -1.74 6.72
CA GLY A 112 -3.26 -1.46 6.29
C GLY A 112 -3.82 -0.11 6.77
N PHE A 113 -2.96 0.82 7.18
CA PHE A 113 -3.37 2.19 7.50
C PHE A 113 -3.40 3.05 6.23
N ARG A 114 -4.47 3.84 6.08
CA ARG A 114 -4.56 4.86 5.03
C ARG A 114 -4.03 6.20 5.51
N LYS A 115 -3.53 7.03 4.59
CA LYS A 115 -3.07 8.39 4.94
C LYS A 115 -4.26 9.21 5.42
N SER A 116 -4.10 9.95 6.51
CA SER A 116 -5.07 11.00 6.86
C SER A 116 -5.04 12.02 5.74
N SER A 117 -6.16 12.18 5.04
CA SER A 117 -6.39 13.39 4.28
C SER A 117 -6.34 14.56 5.27
N LEU A 118 -5.59 15.60 4.89
CA LEU A 118 -5.18 16.75 5.71
C LEU A 118 -6.26 17.34 6.61
#